data_AF-A0A1S3VZ50-F1
#
_entry.id   AF-A0A1S3VZ50-F1
#
_cell.length_a   1.000
_cell.length_b   1.000
_cell.length_c   1.000
_cell.angle_alpha   90.00
_cell.angle_beta   90.00
_cell.angle_gamma   90.00
#
_symmetry.space_group_name_H-M   'P 1'
#
loop_
_entity.id
_entity.type
_entity.pdbx_description
1 polymer ?
#
loop_
_entity_poly.entity_id
_entity_poly.type
_entity_poly.pdbx_seq_one_letter_code
_entity_poly.pdbx_strand_id
1 'polypeptide(L)'
;MESMPLTLFLMAILLNATTLSGVKLLVHDYYEEKCPIAEDIVRHNVEVALLNNPRRKDSLESSFSGANLFIPAPNSSLEVVIDNFKQQGLDIEDLVTLSGNHTIGRARCLNFRQRIYEAEDEYHHVNDRYKRYTTFRRILRFICPVEVEGRDNKFAPLDLQTPKRFDNQYFINILL
;
A
#
# COMPACT_ATOMS: atom_id res chain seq x y z
N MET A 1 34.39 -48.41 8.13
CA MET A 1 33.98 -47.05 7.75
C MET A 1 32.46 -47.07 7.72
N GLU A 2 31.86 -46.92 8.90
CA GLU A 2 30.42 -47.15 9.11
C GLU A 2 29.62 -45.98 8.56
N SER A 3 28.65 -46.28 7.70
CA SER A 3 27.68 -45.33 7.17
C SER A 3 26.71 -44.92 8.26
N MET A 4 26.84 -43.69 8.76
CA MET A 4 25.81 -43.05 9.60
C MET A 4 24.46 -43.10 8.87
N PRO A 5 23.41 -43.73 9.43
CA PRO A 5 22.13 -43.83 8.77
C PRO A 5 21.47 -42.45 8.73
N LEU A 6 20.96 -42.07 7.56
CA LEU A 6 20.28 -40.80 7.26
C LEU A 6 19.13 -40.48 8.24
N THR A 7 18.64 -41.48 8.98
CA THR A 7 17.64 -41.38 10.04
C THR A 7 18.12 -40.58 11.26
N LEU A 8 19.42 -40.60 11.57
CA LEU A 8 19.99 -39.79 12.67
C LEU A 8 20.06 -38.30 12.32
N PHE A 9 20.21 -37.96 11.03
CA PHE A 9 20.24 -36.57 10.56
C PHE A 9 18.85 -35.92 10.57
N LEU A 10 17.81 -36.69 10.26
CA LEU A 10 16.41 -36.22 10.31
C LEU A 10 15.91 -35.98 11.75
N MET A 11 16.36 -36.79 12.72
CA MET A 11 16.00 -36.59 14.14
C MET A 11 16.64 -35.33 14.74
N ALA A 12 17.84 -34.93 14.30
CA ALA A 12 18.50 -33.71 14.75
C ALA A 12 17.80 -32.43 14.27
N ILE A 13 17.12 -32.46 13.11
CA ILE A 13 16.34 -31.32 12.59
C ILE A 13 15.01 -31.17 13.34
N LEU A 14 14.41 -32.28 13.78
CA LEU A 14 13.17 -32.27 14.56
C LEU A 14 13.36 -31.81 16.03
N LEU A 15 14.56 -31.94 16.60
CA LEU A 15 14.87 -31.50 17.96
C LEU A 15 15.25 -30.00 18.07
N ASN A 16 15.55 -29.34 16.95
CA ASN A 16 15.91 -27.90 16.93
C ASN A 16 14.78 -26.97 16.49
N ALA A 17 13.57 -27.49 16.24
CA ALA A 17 12.38 -26.66 16.14
C ALA A 17 11.92 -26.23 17.55
N THR A 18 12.78 -25.45 18.23
CA THR A 18 12.34 -24.70 19.39
C THR A 18 11.27 -23.72 18.92
N THR A 19 10.11 -23.88 19.52
CA THR A 19 8.91 -23.08 19.33
C THR A 19 9.21 -21.60 19.50
N LEU A 20 9.23 -20.82 18.41
CA LEU A 20 9.05 -19.38 18.49
C LEU A 20 7.55 -19.05 18.61
N SER A 21 6.86 -19.64 19.60
CA SER A 21 5.47 -19.30 19.92
C SER A 21 5.39 -18.12 20.91
N GLY A 22 6.23 -17.11 20.70
CA GLY A 22 6.37 -15.96 21.59
C GLY A 22 5.76 -14.67 21.04
N VAL A 23 5.25 -14.65 19.81
CA VAL A 23 4.57 -13.47 19.28
C VAL A 23 3.14 -13.47 19.84
N LYS A 24 2.96 -12.86 21.01
CA LYS A 24 1.61 -12.51 21.49
C LYS A 24 0.97 -11.64 20.41
N LEU A 25 -0.10 -12.15 19.82
CA LEU A 25 -0.96 -11.37 18.94
C LEU A 25 -1.40 -10.11 19.69
N LEU A 26 -1.29 -8.94 19.07
CA LEU A 26 -1.84 -7.73 19.64
C LEU A 26 -3.35 -7.94 19.78
N VAL A 27 -3.83 -7.89 21.03
CA VAL A 27 -5.25 -8.05 21.35
C VAL A 27 -5.86 -6.66 21.44
N HIS A 28 -6.96 -6.45 20.73
CA HIS A 28 -7.78 -5.24 20.87
C HIS A 28 -8.15 -5.09 22.35
N ASP A 29 -8.06 -3.89 22.91
CA ASP A 29 -8.40 -3.57 24.32
C ASP A 29 -7.48 -4.18 25.40
N TYR A 30 -6.29 -4.70 25.04
CA TYR A 30 -5.33 -5.26 26.00
C TYR A 30 -5.03 -4.33 27.20
N TYR A 31 -4.91 -3.02 26.94
CA TYR A 31 -4.63 -2.04 27.98
C TYR A 31 -5.86 -1.70 28.81
N GLU A 32 -7.07 -1.72 28.25
CA GLU A 32 -8.31 -1.51 29.00
C GLU A 32 -8.50 -2.62 30.06
N GLU A 33 -8.25 -3.88 29.69
CA GLU A 33 -8.41 -5.01 30.60
C GLU A 33 -7.27 -5.14 31.63
N LYS A 34 -6.03 -4.88 31.22
CA LYS A 34 -4.84 -5.13 32.07
C LYS A 34 -4.39 -3.91 32.84
N CYS A 35 -4.64 -2.71 32.32
CA CYS A 35 -4.19 -1.44 32.88
C CYS A 35 -5.26 -0.36 32.64
N PRO A 36 -6.44 -0.44 33.27
CA PRO A 36 -7.61 0.40 32.94
C PRO A 36 -7.38 1.92 33.10
N ILE A 37 -6.31 2.35 33.79
CA ILE A 37 -5.92 3.75 33.96
C ILE A 37 -4.76 4.18 33.04
N ALA A 38 -4.18 3.26 32.26
CA ALA A 38 -3.03 3.55 31.41
C ALA A 38 -3.38 4.59 30.34
N GLU A 39 -4.60 4.53 29.81
CA GLU A 39 -5.07 5.51 28.83
C GLU A 39 -5.09 6.92 29.42
N ASP A 40 -5.68 7.10 30.62
CA ASP A 40 -5.73 8.40 31.30
C ASP A 40 -4.33 8.94 31.62
N ILE A 41 -3.41 8.07 32.05
CA ILE A 41 -2.02 8.44 32.32
C ILE A 41 -1.31 8.87 31.04
N VAL A 42 -1.44 8.10 29.96
CA VAL A 42 -0.82 8.42 28.67
C VAL A 42 -1.42 9.73 28.14
N ARG A 43 -2.75 9.88 28.17
CA ARG A 43 -3.47 11.08 27.78
C ARG A 43 -2.96 12.31 28.51
N HIS A 44 -2.85 12.27 29.84
CA HIS A 44 -2.37 13.39 30.64
C HIS A 44 -0.91 13.77 30.32
N ASN A 45 -0.02 12.78 30.26
CA ASN A 45 1.40 13.03 29.96
C ASN A 45 1.60 13.56 28.53
N VAL A 46 0.81 13.05 27.58
CA VAL A 46 0.76 13.54 26.21
C VAL A 46 0.25 14.98 26.20
N GLU A 47 -0.86 15.32 26.86
CA GLU A 47 -1.36 16.70 26.96
C GLU A 47 -0.31 17.68 27.49
N VAL A 48 0.39 17.33 28.58
CA VAL A 48 1.48 18.14 29.15
C VAL A 48 2.64 18.30 28.17
N ALA A 49 3.08 17.22 27.53
CA ALA A 49 4.16 17.26 26.53
C ALA A 49 3.80 18.16 25.33
N LEU A 50 2.53 18.19 24.96
CA LEU A 50 2.02 18.94 23.82
C LEU A 50 1.79 20.43 24.12
N LEU A 51 1.45 20.79 25.34
CA LEU A 51 1.43 22.20 25.78
C LEU A 51 2.84 22.78 25.81
N ASN A 52 3.84 21.96 26.14
CA ASN A 52 5.24 22.38 26.21
C ASN A 52 5.93 22.48 24.84
N ASN A 53 5.36 21.88 23.78
CA ASN A 53 5.92 21.97 22.44
C ASN A 53 4.83 21.77 21.36
N PRO A 54 4.29 22.84 20.74
CA PRO A 54 3.18 22.76 19.81
C PRO A 54 3.64 22.21 18.44
N ARG A 55 4.06 20.95 18.43
CA ARG A 55 4.25 20.10 17.27
C ARG A 55 3.01 19.21 17.11
N ARG A 56 2.92 18.51 15.98
CA ARG A 56 1.84 17.56 15.66
C ARG A 56 1.56 16.64 16.88
N LYS A 57 0.33 16.66 17.36
CA LYS A 57 -0.16 15.78 18.44
C LYS A 57 -0.49 14.40 17.86
N ASP A 58 -0.30 13.34 18.63
CA ASP A 58 -0.80 12.01 18.25
C ASP A 58 -2.29 11.91 18.61
N SER A 59 -3.08 11.28 17.74
CA SER A 59 -4.49 11.04 18.02
C SER A 59 -4.64 9.97 19.10
N LEU A 60 -5.67 10.10 19.92
CA LEU A 60 -5.99 9.11 20.96
C LEU A 60 -6.75 7.91 20.38
N GLU A 61 -7.35 8.08 19.20
CA GLU A 61 -8.11 7.06 18.50
C GLU A 61 -7.74 7.05 17.01
N SER A 62 -8.01 5.92 16.36
CA SER A 62 -7.95 5.79 14.90
C SER A 62 -9.33 6.02 14.29
N SER A 63 -9.39 6.50 13.03
CA SER A 63 -10.65 6.67 12.32
C SER A 63 -10.75 5.74 11.11
N PHE A 64 -11.41 4.59 11.30
CA PHE A 64 -11.68 3.66 10.21
C PHE A 64 -12.65 4.24 9.18
N SER A 65 -13.73 4.90 9.64
CA SER A 65 -14.68 5.58 8.76
C SER A 65 -14.04 6.73 7.99
N GLY A 66 -13.17 7.51 8.64
CA GLY A 66 -12.39 8.57 7.99
C GLY A 66 -11.45 8.01 6.94
N ALA A 67 -10.74 6.91 7.21
CA ALA A 67 -9.87 6.27 6.23
C ALA A 67 -10.63 5.81 4.98
N ASN A 68 -11.81 5.20 5.15
CA ASN A 68 -12.65 4.76 4.02
C ASN A 68 -13.26 5.92 3.22
N LEU A 69 -13.46 7.08 3.86
CA LEU A 69 -14.07 8.24 3.23
C LEU A 69 -13.05 9.12 2.51
N PHE A 70 -11.88 9.33 3.11
CA PHE A 70 -10.92 10.36 2.69
C PHE A 70 -9.68 9.83 1.96
N ILE A 71 -9.52 8.51 1.83
CA ILE A 71 -8.47 7.92 1.00
C ILE A 71 -9.07 7.61 -0.38
N PRO A 72 -8.67 8.32 -1.45
CA PRO A 72 -9.19 8.06 -2.78
C PRO A 72 -8.76 6.67 -3.27
N ALA A 73 -9.69 5.99 -3.96
CA ALA A 73 -9.43 4.70 -4.57
C ALA A 73 -8.67 4.88 -5.90
N PRO A 74 -7.89 3.88 -6.36
CA PRO A 74 -7.14 3.97 -7.61
C PRO A 74 -8.02 4.09 -8.87
N ASN A 75 -9.32 3.81 -8.75
CA ASN A 75 -10.32 3.93 -9.81
C ASN A 75 -11.29 5.12 -9.60
N SER A 76 -11.03 6.00 -8.62
CA SER A 76 -11.80 7.23 -8.45
C SER A 76 -11.70 8.14 -9.67
N SER A 77 -12.79 8.83 -10.01
CA SER A 77 -12.76 9.86 -11.05
C SER A 77 -11.91 11.06 -10.60
N LEU A 78 -11.47 11.89 -11.56
CA LEU A 78 -10.66 13.06 -11.24
C LEU A 78 -11.41 14.03 -10.31
N GLU A 79 -12.71 14.21 -10.52
CA GLU A 79 -13.57 15.07 -9.70
C GLU A 79 -13.59 14.59 -8.24
N VAL A 80 -13.74 13.29 -8.02
CA VAL A 80 -13.72 12.69 -6.68
C VAL A 80 -12.37 12.91 -5.99
N VAL A 81 -11.26 12.78 -6.72
CA VAL A 81 -9.93 13.00 -6.15
C VAL A 81 -9.71 14.49 -5.82
N ILE A 82 -10.14 15.41 -6.68
CA ILE A 82 -10.10 16.86 -6.43
C ILE A 82 -10.90 17.20 -5.18
N ASP A 83 -12.11 16.68 -5.03
CA ASP A 83 -12.97 16.97 -3.87
C ASP A 83 -12.41 16.37 -2.57
N ASN A 84 -11.73 15.22 -2.63
CA ASN A 84 -11.02 14.67 -1.48
C ASN A 84 -9.87 15.59 -1.02
N PHE A 85 -9.06 16.10 -1.95
CA PHE A 85 -7.96 17.02 -1.62
C PHE A 85 -8.49 18.34 -1.04
N LYS A 86 -9.54 18.91 -1.64
CA LYS A 86 -10.20 20.12 -1.12
C LYS A 86 -10.72 19.95 0.30
N GLN A 87 -11.26 18.77 0.64
CA GLN A 87 -11.71 18.48 2.01
C GLN A 87 -10.56 18.46 3.03
N GLN A 88 -9.31 18.25 2.58
CA GLN A 88 -8.11 18.35 3.41
C GLN A 88 -7.45 19.74 3.36
N GLY A 89 -8.09 20.73 2.71
CA GLY A 89 -7.54 22.08 2.53
C GLY A 89 -6.44 22.17 1.48
N LEU A 90 -6.35 21.18 0.57
CA LEU A 90 -5.38 21.12 -0.52
C LEU A 90 -6.04 21.48 -1.85
N ASP A 91 -5.32 22.17 -2.72
CA ASP A 91 -5.81 22.58 -4.02
C ASP A 91 -5.42 21.61 -5.16
N ILE A 92 -5.66 22.03 -6.41
CA ILE A 92 -5.34 21.21 -7.59
C ILE A 92 -3.83 21.14 -7.83
N GLU A 93 -3.08 22.20 -7.51
CA GLU A 93 -1.62 22.19 -7.62
C GLU A 93 -1.01 21.20 -6.62
N ASP A 94 -1.56 21.16 -5.39
CA ASP A 94 -1.21 20.15 -4.40
C ASP A 94 -1.51 18.73 -4.89
N LEU A 95 -2.68 18.51 -5.49
CA LEU A 95 -3.06 17.22 -6.08
C LEU A 95 -2.04 16.75 -7.13
N VAL A 96 -1.72 17.60 -8.10
CA VAL A 96 -0.77 17.26 -9.17
C VAL A 96 0.62 17.01 -8.60
N THR A 97 1.07 17.87 -7.68
CA THR A 97 2.38 17.78 -7.03
C THR A 97 2.52 16.49 -6.23
N LEU A 98 1.54 16.19 -5.36
CA LEU A 98 1.56 15.00 -4.50
C LEU A 98 1.36 13.70 -5.30
N SER A 99 0.67 13.74 -6.44
CA SER A 99 0.60 12.62 -7.38
C SER A 99 1.96 12.22 -7.94
N GLY A 100 2.92 13.17 -7.99
CA GLY A 100 4.31 12.93 -8.36
C GLY A 100 5.03 11.89 -7.49
N ASN A 101 4.55 11.64 -6.26
CA ASN A 101 5.10 10.59 -5.38
C ASN A 101 4.97 9.19 -5.97
N HIS A 102 4.10 8.99 -6.97
CA HIS A 102 4.02 7.74 -7.74
C HIS A 102 5.24 7.49 -8.64
N THR A 103 6.24 8.39 -8.70
CA THR A 103 7.51 8.14 -9.39
C THR A 103 8.38 7.05 -8.72
N ILE A 104 8.07 6.67 -7.48
CA ILE A 104 8.71 5.55 -6.77
C ILE A 104 7.67 4.59 -6.19
N GLY A 105 8.12 3.40 -5.81
CA GLY A 105 7.30 2.43 -5.11
C GLY A 105 6.54 1.48 -6.03
N ARG A 106 5.52 0.83 -5.49
CA ARG A 106 4.84 -0.30 -6.13
C ARG A 106 3.37 -0.35 -5.77
N ALA A 107 2.55 -0.80 -6.70
CA ALA A 107 1.13 -1.06 -6.50
C ALA A 107 0.83 -2.55 -6.65
N ARG A 108 -0.12 -3.06 -5.86
CA ARG A 108 -0.66 -4.42 -6.04
C ARG A 108 -1.44 -4.48 -7.34
N CYS A 109 -1.30 -5.58 -8.07
CA CYS A 109 -1.98 -5.78 -9.36
C CYS A 109 -3.51 -5.62 -9.24
N LEU A 110 -4.11 -6.00 -8.10
CA LEU A 110 -5.55 -5.88 -7.86
C LEU A 110 -6.08 -4.45 -8.04
N ASN A 111 -5.25 -3.43 -7.80
CA ASN A 111 -5.66 -2.03 -7.85
C ASN A 111 -5.82 -1.49 -9.28
N PHE A 112 -5.29 -2.19 -10.28
CA PHE A 112 -5.28 -1.71 -11.67
C PHE A 112 -5.50 -2.81 -12.73
N ARG A 113 -5.70 -4.07 -12.34
CA ARG A 113 -5.86 -5.20 -13.27
C ARG A 113 -7.03 -5.03 -14.24
N GLN A 114 -8.13 -4.42 -13.79
CA GLN A 114 -9.26 -4.06 -14.64
C GLN A 114 -8.80 -3.34 -15.92
N ARG A 115 -7.91 -2.34 -15.79
CA ARG A 115 -7.37 -1.56 -16.90
C ARG A 115 -6.50 -2.39 -17.86
N ILE A 116 -5.98 -3.53 -17.40
CA ILE A 116 -5.19 -4.45 -18.21
C ILE A 116 -6.08 -5.37 -19.05
N TYR A 117 -7.26 -5.78 -18.57
CA TYR A 117 -8.05 -6.83 -19.20
C TYR A 117 -9.42 -6.37 -19.71
N GLU A 118 -10.09 -5.43 -19.04
CA GLU A 118 -11.46 -4.98 -19.34
C GLU A 118 -11.51 -3.68 -20.15
N ALA A 119 -10.36 -3.10 -20.52
CA ALA A 119 -10.29 -1.87 -21.34
C ALA A 119 -10.73 -2.06 -22.81
N GLU A 120 -11.53 -3.08 -23.13
CA GLU A 120 -11.95 -3.39 -24.50
C GLU A 120 -13.12 -2.51 -24.98
N ASP A 121 -13.95 -1.98 -24.07
CA ASP A 121 -15.09 -1.13 -24.43
C ASP A 121 -14.71 0.33 -24.75
N GLU A 122 -13.51 0.78 -24.36
CA GLU A 122 -13.02 2.16 -24.61
C GLU A 122 -12.23 2.28 -25.93
N TYR A 123 -12.05 1.17 -26.65
CA TYR A 123 -11.27 1.09 -27.90
C TYR A 123 -11.95 1.77 -29.10
N HIS A 124 -13.20 2.22 -28.97
CA HIS A 124 -13.94 2.88 -30.05
C HIS A 124 -13.67 4.39 -30.21
N HIS A 125 -12.72 4.97 -29.46
CA HIS A 125 -12.25 6.33 -29.75
C HIS A 125 -11.11 6.31 -30.80
N VAL A 126 -11.53 6.45 -32.06
CA VAL A 126 -10.83 6.34 -33.37
C VAL A 126 -9.62 7.28 -33.57
N ASN A 127 -9.00 7.85 -32.53
CA ASN A 127 -7.81 8.71 -32.68
C ASN A 127 -6.71 8.40 -31.65
N ASP A 128 -6.55 7.12 -31.30
CA ASP A 128 -5.62 6.77 -30.24
C ASP A 128 -4.14 6.86 -30.68
N ARG A 129 -3.49 7.94 -30.26
CA ARG A 129 -2.04 8.15 -30.33
C ARG A 129 -1.29 7.26 -29.31
N TYR A 130 -1.96 6.42 -28.52
CA TYR A 130 -1.36 5.49 -27.55
C TYR A 130 -1.06 4.09 -28.12
N LYS A 131 -0.10 4.01 -29.05
CA LYS A 131 0.61 2.73 -29.28
C LYS A 131 1.26 2.19 -27.98
N ARG A 132 1.50 3.05 -26.98
CA ARG A 132 1.99 2.72 -25.64
C ARG A 132 1.14 1.70 -24.92
N TYR A 133 -0.18 1.76 -25.05
CA TYR A 133 -1.04 0.78 -24.40
C TYR A 133 -0.66 -0.62 -24.84
N THR A 134 -0.33 -0.88 -26.11
CA THR A 134 -0.02 -2.25 -26.53
C THR A 134 1.24 -2.84 -25.86
N THR A 135 2.37 -2.14 -25.86
CA THR A 135 3.62 -2.62 -25.24
C THR A 135 3.57 -2.55 -23.72
N PHE A 136 3.10 -1.43 -23.16
CA PHE A 136 2.97 -1.28 -21.71
C PHE A 136 1.96 -2.28 -21.13
N ARG A 137 0.79 -2.49 -21.78
CA ARG A 137 -0.20 -3.51 -21.39
C ARG A 137 0.37 -4.92 -21.55
N ARG A 138 1.22 -5.22 -22.54
CA ARG A 138 1.93 -6.51 -22.63
C ARG A 138 2.86 -6.72 -21.44
N ILE A 139 3.65 -5.71 -21.08
CA ILE A 139 4.53 -5.75 -19.89
C ILE A 139 3.69 -5.95 -18.62
N LEU A 140 2.59 -5.19 -18.47
CA LEU A 140 1.69 -5.32 -17.34
C LEU A 140 1.00 -6.68 -17.30
N ARG A 141 0.58 -7.27 -18.43
CA ARG A 141 0.03 -8.65 -18.47
C ARG A 141 1.06 -9.70 -18.05
N PHE A 142 2.34 -9.46 -18.34
CA PHE A 142 3.42 -10.34 -17.90
C PHE A 142 3.66 -10.25 -16.38
N ILE A 143 3.65 -9.04 -15.82
CA ILE A 143 3.84 -8.80 -14.38
C ILE A 143 2.59 -9.24 -13.58
N CYS A 144 1.42 -8.85 -14.08
CA CYS A 144 0.09 -9.01 -13.50
C CYS A 144 -0.78 -9.88 -14.45
N PRO A 145 -0.60 -11.21 -14.45
CA PRO A 145 -1.44 -12.11 -15.23
C PRO A 145 -2.92 -12.03 -14.78
N VAL A 146 -3.82 -12.62 -15.58
CA VAL A 146 -5.22 -12.83 -15.18
C VAL A 146 -5.20 -13.60 -13.86
N GLU A 147 -5.97 -13.14 -12.89
CA GLU A 147 -6.09 -13.80 -11.60
C GLU A 147 -6.89 -15.09 -11.80
N VAL A 148 -6.30 -16.24 -11.48
CA VAL A 148 -6.93 -17.54 -11.74
C VAL A 148 -7.58 -18.12 -10.50
N GLU A 149 -7.15 -17.74 -9.28
CA GLU A 149 -7.78 -18.08 -7.98
C GLU A 149 -6.94 -17.48 -6.83
N GLY A 150 -7.55 -16.92 -5.77
CA GLY A 150 -6.87 -16.55 -4.51
C GLY A 150 -6.81 -15.04 -4.16
N ARG A 151 -5.85 -14.65 -3.30
CA ARG A 151 -5.52 -13.24 -2.98
C ARG A 151 -4.35 -12.80 -3.86
N ASP A 152 -4.54 -11.83 -4.76
CA ASP A 152 -3.42 -11.30 -5.54
C ASP A 152 -2.45 -10.45 -4.69
N ASN A 153 -1.23 -10.97 -4.52
CA ASN A 153 -0.09 -10.32 -3.85
C ASN A 153 1.05 -9.98 -4.84
N LYS A 154 0.76 -9.89 -6.13
CA LYS A 154 1.72 -9.45 -7.15
C LYS A 154 1.77 -7.93 -7.15
N PHE A 155 2.95 -7.40 -7.46
CA PHE A 155 3.22 -5.96 -7.49
C PHE A 155 3.84 -5.56 -8.81
N ALA A 156 3.45 -4.40 -9.32
CA ALA A 156 4.15 -3.70 -10.39
C ALA A 156 4.73 -2.38 -9.83
N PRO A 157 5.87 -1.90 -10.37
CA PRO A 157 6.34 -0.57 -10.04
C PRO A 157 5.34 0.50 -10.52
N LEU A 158 5.21 1.59 -9.77
CA LEU A 158 4.36 2.72 -10.18
C LEU A 158 5.00 3.51 -11.34
N ASP A 159 6.33 3.56 -11.38
CA ASP A 159 7.13 4.04 -12.51
C ASP A 159 8.02 2.91 -13.05
N LEU A 160 7.80 2.52 -14.30
CA LEU A 160 8.56 1.46 -14.95
C LEU A 160 9.96 1.90 -15.39
N GLN A 161 10.18 3.19 -15.62
CA GLN A 161 11.44 3.72 -16.15
C GLN A 161 12.48 3.91 -15.05
N THR A 162 12.09 4.51 -13.92
CA THR A 162 12.99 4.83 -12.81
C THR A 162 12.41 4.45 -11.43
N PRO A 163 12.05 3.17 -11.20
CA PRO A 163 11.22 2.72 -10.06
C PRO A 163 11.74 3.00 -8.64
N LYS A 164 13.02 3.38 -8.52
CA LYS A 164 13.71 3.63 -7.25
C LYS A 164 14.27 5.05 -7.15
N ARG A 165 14.06 5.91 -8.15
CA ARG A 165 14.58 7.27 -8.19
C ARG A 165 13.42 8.25 -8.05
N PHE A 166 13.57 9.20 -7.13
CA PHE A 166 12.62 10.28 -6.98
C PHE A 166 12.96 11.39 -7.99
N ASP A 167 12.22 11.46 -9.09
CA ASP A 167 12.38 12.44 -10.16
C ASP A 167 11.03 12.76 -10.83
N ASN A 168 11.04 13.42 -11.99
CA ASN A 168 9.82 13.81 -12.71
C ASN A 168 9.37 12.78 -13.76
N GLN A 169 9.91 11.56 -13.74
CA GLN A 169 9.62 10.55 -14.75
C GLN A 169 8.15 10.10 -14.72
N TYR A 170 7.50 10.13 -13.55
CA TYR A 170 6.04 9.96 -13.45
C TYR A 170 5.27 10.88 -14.40
N PHE A 171 5.60 12.18 -14.43
CA PHE A 171 4.91 13.15 -15.29
C PHE A 171 5.22 12.92 -16.77
N ILE A 172 6.45 12.52 -17.09
CA ILE A 172 6.83 12.15 -18.46
C ILE A 172 6.06 10.89 -18.91
N ASN A 173 5.78 9.95 -18.00
CA ASN A 173 5.03 8.73 -18.29
C ASN A 173 3.55 8.99 -18.63
N ILE A 174 2.91 10.00 -18.03
CA ILE A 174 1.48 10.30 -18.27
C ILE A 174 1.26 11.16 -19.53
N LEU A 175 2.26 11.92 -19.98
CA LEU A 175 2.17 12.82 -21.14
C LEU A 175 2.49 12.16 -22.49
N LEU A 176 3.17 11.02 -22.48
CA LEU A 176 3.67 10.31 -23.66
C LEU A 176 2.93 8.99 -23.87
#